data_AF-A0A8C9QAB8-F1
#
_entry.id   AF-A0A8C9QAB8-F1
#
_cell.length_a   1.000
_cell.length_b   1.000
_cell.length_c   1.000
_cell.angle_alpha   90.00
_cell.angle_beta   90.00
_cell.angle_gamma   90.00
#
_symmetry.space_group_name_H-M   'P 1'
#
loop_
_entity.id
_entity.type
_entity.pdbx_description
1 polymer ?
#
loop_
_entity_poly.entity_id
_entity_poly.type
_entity_poly.pdbx_seq_one_letter_code
_entity_poly.pdbx_strand_id
1 'polypeptide(L)'
;MGAPSFPLWLWSVSAGFQGLGPSLFSSSERAHQVLRIRKRANTFLEELRPGSLERECTEEICDFEEAKEIFQNVDDTLAFWSKYFDGDQCEGAPSEHQCTSPCCEHGTCIDGIGGFSCDCNRGWEGSFCQNGKALCMLCRPVLCH
;
A
#
# COMPACT_ATOMS: atom_id res chain seq x y z
N MET A 1 17.31 -32.89 72.79
CA MET A 1 18.43 -33.80 72.44
C MET A 1 18.56 -33.82 70.93
N GLY A 2 19.76 -33.54 70.40
CA GLY A 2 20.13 -33.78 68.99
C GLY A 2 19.67 -32.73 67.98
N ALA A 3 20.51 -31.72 67.71
CA ALA A 3 20.50 -31.02 66.43
C ALA A 3 21.33 -31.84 65.42
N PRO A 4 20.90 -31.99 64.15
CA PRO A 4 21.82 -32.42 63.10
C PRO A 4 22.69 -31.24 62.66
N SER A 5 23.98 -31.53 62.67
CA SER A 5 25.13 -30.75 62.25
C SER A 5 25.19 -30.54 60.74
N PHE A 6 25.34 -29.29 60.30
CA PHE A 6 26.05 -28.96 59.05
C PHE A 6 27.08 -27.84 59.32
N PRO A 7 28.37 -28.18 59.44
CA PRO A 7 29.47 -27.25 59.28
C PRO A 7 29.87 -27.18 57.79
N LEU A 8 30.54 -26.16 57.25
CA LEU A 8 31.03 -24.88 57.72
C LEU A 8 31.49 -24.13 56.46
N TRP A 9 31.59 -22.81 56.59
CA TRP A 9 32.50 -21.90 55.87
C TRP A 9 31.91 -20.98 54.76
N LEU A 10 31.58 -19.75 55.22
CA LEU A 10 32.03 -18.43 54.69
C LEU A 10 31.51 -18.00 53.29
N TRP A 11 30.70 -16.94 53.08
CA TRP A 11 30.74 -15.54 53.57
C TRP A 11 32.20 -15.03 53.70
N SER A 12 32.79 -14.19 52.84
CA SER A 12 32.25 -13.02 52.13
C SER A 12 33.38 -12.47 51.24
N VAL A 13 33.07 -11.81 50.11
CA VAL A 13 33.70 -10.51 49.77
C VAL A 13 32.66 -9.68 49.02
N SER A 14 32.26 -8.58 49.63
CA SER A 14 31.53 -7.50 48.97
C SER A 14 32.53 -6.50 48.40
N ALA A 15 32.48 -6.28 47.09
CA ALA A 15 32.95 -5.08 46.39
C ALA A 15 32.15 -5.07 45.08
N GLY A 16 31.06 -4.32 44.90
CA GLY A 16 30.97 -2.87 44.99
C GLY A 16 31.15 -2.30 43.58
N PHE A 17 30.07 -1.95 42.88
CA PHE A 17 29.96 -0.74 42.02
C PHE A 17 28.58 -0.67 41.33
N GLN A 18 27.85 0.37 41.70
CA GLN A 18 26.96 1.23 40.91
C GLN A 18 26.54 0.75 39.51
N GLY A 19 25.22 0.58 39.38
CA GLY A 19 24.46 1.38 38.43
C GLY A 19 24.34 0.89 36.98
N LEU A 20 23.19 1.30 36.43
CA LEU A 20 22.72 1.21 35.05
C LEU A 20 22.19 -0.15 34.61
N GLY A 21 20.90 -0.12 34.24
CA GLY A 21 20.13 -1.25 33.75
C GLY A 21 20.71 -1.88 32.48
N PRO A 22 20.06 -2.91 31.93
CA PRO A 22 20.50 -3.49 30.68
C PRO A 22 20.60 -2.36 29.65
N SER A 23 21.79 -2.14 29.10
CA SER A 23 21.98 -1.24 27.97
C SER A 23 20.92 -1.61 26.93
N LEU A 24 19.91 -0.74 26.80
CA LEU A 24 18.82 -0.82 25.82
C LEU A 24 19.33 -0.71 24.37
N PHE A 25 20.65 -0.59 24.19
CA PHE A 25 21.31 -0.67 22.91
C PHE A 25 21.92 -2.05 22.73
N SER A 26 21.30 -2.81 21.83
CA SER A 26 21.86 -4.00 21.21
C SER A 26 23.29 -3.73 20.76
N SER A 27 24.20 -4.71 20.94
CA SER A 27 25.58 -4.60 20.42
C SER A 27 25.54 -4.27 18.92
N SER A 28 26.57 -3.57 18.41
CA SER A 28 26.72 -3.31 16.97
C SER A 28 26.44 -4.60 16.16
N GLU A 29 27.04 -5.71 16.61
CA GLU A 29 26.89 -7.07 16.06
C GLU A 29 25.43 -7.59 15.99
N ARG A 30 24.55 -7.18 16.91
CA ARG A 30 23.11 -7.47 16.89
C ARG A 30 22.29 -6.41 16.15
N ALA A 31 22.75 -5.17 16.09
CA ALA A 31 22.08 -4.10 15.33
C ALA A 31 22.11 -4.40 13.82
N HIS A 32 23.11 -5.13 13.34
CA HIS A 32 23.22 -5.59 11.95
C HIS A 32 22.18 -6.66 11.57
N GLN A 33 21.50 -7.28 12.55
CA GLN A 33 20.40 -8.22 12.29
C GLN A 33 19.05 -7.51 12.09
N VAL A 34 19.00 -6.19 12.30
CA VAL A 34 17.79 -5.34 12.19
C VAL A 34 17.74 -4.57 10.86
N LEU A 35 18.71 -4.79 9.96
CA LEU A 35 18.52 -4.47 8.55
C LEU A 35 17.51 -5.50 7.96
N ARG A 36 16.23 -5.29 8.31
CA ARG A 36 15.07 -5.74 7.54
C ARG A 36 15.36 -5.36 6.08
N ILE A 37 15.16 -6.18 5.06
CA ILE A 37 13.95 -6.88 4.66
C ILE A 37 14.45 -8.01 3.74
N ARG A 38 13.97 -9.25 3.90
CA ARG A 38 14.10 -10.22 2.80
C ARG A 38 13.11 -9.78 1.72
N LYS A 39 13.50 -8.86 0.84
CA LYS A 39 12.87 -8.80 -0.48
C LYS A 39 13.22 -10.12 -1.14
N ARG A 40 12.21 -10.90 -1.52
CA ARG A 40 12.47 -12.13 -2.27
C ARG A 40 12.53 -11.74 -3.74
N ALA A 41 13.59 -11.09 -4.18
CA ALA A 41 13.80 -10.84 -5.60
C ALA A 41 14.54 -12.02 -6.24
N ASN A 42 14.16 -12.34 -7.48
CA ASN A 42 14.29 -13.66 -8.11
C ASN A 42 15.71 -14.09 -8.53
N THR A 43 16.80 -13.47 -8.03
CA THR A 43 18.18 -13.99 -8.17
C THR A 43 19.20 -13.27 -7.27
N PHE A 44 20.43 -13.80 -7.16
CA PHE A 44 21.52 -13.22 -6.36
C PHE A 44 21.98 -11.86 -6.94
N LEU A 45 21.86 -10.80 -6.15
CA LEU A 45 22.18 -9.37 -6.45
C LEU A 45 21.17 -8.61 -7.34
N GLU A 46 19.94 -9.10 -7.49
CA GLU A 46 18.90 -8.39 -8.27
C GLU A 46 18.59 -6.99 -7.72
N GLU A 47 18.61 -6.81 -6.40
CA GLU A 47 18.39 -5.52 -5.71
C GLU A 47 19.40 -4.40 -6.05
N LEU A 48 20.53 -4.73 -6.69
CA LEU A 48 21.49 -3.73 -7.15
C LEU A 48 21.21 -3.26 -8.58
N ARG A 49 20.30 -3.93 -9.29
CA ARG A 49 19.91 -3.54 -10.65
C ARG A 49 18.84 -2.44 -10.58
N PRO A 50 18.85 -1.50 -11.53
CA PRO A 50 17.78 -0.51 -11.62
C PRO A 50 16.45 -1.18 -11.94
N GLY A 51 15.39 -0.73 -11.27
CA GLY A 51 14.02 -1.19 -11.48
C GLY A 51 13.61 -1.11 -12.95
N SER A 52 12.99 -2.17 -13.46
CA SER A 52 12.57 -2.25 -14.86
C SER A 52 11.24 -2.97 -14.99
N LEU A 53 10.20 -2.26 -15.48
CA LEU A 53 8.85 -2.80 -15.66
C LEU A 53 8.84 -4.15 -16.38
N GLU A 54 9.55 -4.23 -17.51
CA GLU A 54 9.56 -5.45 -18.32
C GLU A 54 10.15 -6.64 -17.57
N ARG A 55 11.30 -6.45 -16.92
CA ARG A 55 12.01 -7.55 -16.26
C ARG A 55 11.29 -8.01 -14.99
N GLU A 56 10.78 -7.08 -14.21
CA GLU A 56 10.27 -7.38 -12.86
C GLU A 56 8.79 -7.71 -12.85
N CYS A 57 7.97 -7.02 -13.65
CA CYS A 57 6.52 -7.16 -13.60
C CYS A 57 5.90 -7.77 -14.87
N THR A 58 6.57 -7.74 -16.02
CA THR A 58 6.09 -8.41 -17.26
C THR A 58 6.65 -9.83 -17.38
N GLU A 59 7.97 -9.99 -17.25
CA GLU A 59 8.67 -11.27 -17.34
C GLU A 59 8.59 -12.07 -16.03
N GLU A 60 8.51 -11.34 -14.91
CA GLU A 60 8.42 -11.87 -13.56
C GLU A 60 7.16 -11.36 -12.83
N ILE A 61 6.91 -11.89 -11.63
CA ILE A 61 5.85 -11.41 -10.74
C ILE A 61 6.49 -10.49 -9.70
N CYS A 62 6.06 -9.24 -9.66
CA CYS A 62 6.58 -8.22 -8.75
C CYS A 62 5.61 -7.90 -7.60
N ASP A 63 6.15 -7.41 -6.48
CA ASP A 63 5.38 -6.82 -5.39
C ASP A 63 5.24 -5.28 -5.53
N PHE A 64 4.44 -4.69 -4.64
CA PHE A 64 4.13 -3.26 -4.71
C PHE A 64 5.36 -2.35 -4.48
N GLU A 65 6.33 -2.77 -3.66
CA GLU A 65 7.52 -1.95 -3.43
C GLU A 65 8.47 -2.01 -4.64
N GLU A 66 8.53 -3.13 -5.36
CA GLU A 66 9.25 -3.23 -6.65
C GLU A 66 8.57 -2.35 -7.72
N ALA A 67 7.24 -2.42 -7.84
CA ALA A 67 6.49 -1.53 -8.74
C ALA A 67 6.76 -0.04 -8.45
N LYS A 68 6.83 0.34 -7.18
CA LYS A 68 7.15 1.71 -6.74
C LYS A 68 8.61 2.12 -6.97
N GLU A 69 9.53 1.17 -7.12
CA GLU A 69 10.90 1.46 -7.54
C GLU A 69 10.99 1.79 -9.03
N ILE A 70 10.08 1.23 -9.83
CA ILE A 70 9.91 1.55 -11.25
C ILE A 70 9.19 2.90 -11.43
N PHE A 71 8.06 3.07 -10.75
CA PHE A 71 7.23 4.27 -10.83
C PHE A 71 7.58 5.24 -9.70
N GLN A 72 8.22 6.36 -10.05
CA GLN A 72 8.64 7.36 -9.04
C GLN A 72 7.45 7.98 -8.27
N ASN A 73 6.27 8.04 -8.89
CA ASN A 73 5.05 8.60 -8.30
C ASN A 73 4.12 7.50 -7.79
N VAL A 74 3.49 7.78 -6.65
CA VAL A 74 2.52 6.85 -6.04
C VAL A 74 1.28 6.70 -6.92
N ASP A 75 0.80 7.78 -7.54
CA ASP A 75 -0.39 7.73 -8.39
C ASP A 75 -0.17 6.86 -9.62
N ASP A 76 0.99 6.99 -10.27
CA ASP A 76 1.39 6.14 -11.40
C ASP A 76 1.54 4.68 -10.97
N THR A 77 2.13 4.44 -9.79
CA THR A 77 2.26 3.09 -9.22
C THR A 77 0.90 2.46 -8.99
N LEU A 78 -0.05 3.20 -8.41
CA LEU A 78 -1.39 2.71 -8.12
C LEU A 78 -2.20 2.44 -9.39
N ALA A 79 -2.08 3.30 -10.41
CA ALA A 79 -2.73 3.10 -11.71
C ALA A 79 -2.19 1.85 -12.43
N PHE A 80 -0.89 1.58 -12.32
CA PHE A 80 -0.34 0.31 -12.78
C PHE A 80 -0.84 -0.87 -11.92
N TRP A 81 -0.82 -0.71 -10.60
CA TRP A 81 -1.07 -1.79 -9.66
C TRP A 81 -2.50 -2.30 -9.65
N SER A 82 -3.50 -1.43 -9.81
CA SER A 82 -4.89 -1.86 -9.98
C SER A 82 -5.00 -2.77 -11.21
N LYS A 83 -4.53 -2.28 -12.36
CA LYS A 83 -4.52 -3.03 -13.61
C LYS A 83 -3.76 -4.36 -13.54
N TYR A 84 -2.63 -4.37 -12.84
CA TYR A 84 -1.78 -5.55 -12.68
C TYR A 84 -2.48 -6.67 -11.89
N PHE A 85 -3.31 -6.33 -10.90
CA PHE A 85 -3.86 -7.29 -9.96
C PHE A 85 -5.21 -7.88 -10.41
N ASP A 86 -6.10 -7.07 -10.98
CA ASP A 86 -7.46 -7.50 -11.34
C ASP A 86 -7.93 -7.11 -12.75
N GLY A 87 -7.05 -6.51 -13.55
CA GLY A 87 -7.34 -6.10 -14.91
C GLY A 87 -7.78 -4.64 -15.00
N ASP A 88 -8.18 -4.21 -16.20
CA ASP A 88 -8.63 -2.84 -16.43
C ASP A 88 -10.16 -2.80 -16.47
N GLN A 89 -10.77 -2.25 -15.43
CA GLN A 89 -12.22 -2.20 -15.27
C GLN A 89 -12.85 -1.16 -16.21
N CYS A 90 -12.01 -0.30 -16.81
CA CYS A 90 -12.40 0.70 -17.78
C CYS A 90 -12.36 0.17 -19.22
N GLU A 91 -11.74 -1.00 -19.46
CA GLU A 91 -11.69 -1.66 -20.76
C GLU A 91 -12.92 -2.55 -21.00
N GLY A 92 -13.97 -2.00 -21.61
CA GLY A 92 -15.07 -2.79 -22.19
C GLY A 92 -16.47 -2.34 -21.80
N ALA A 93 -17.46 -3.12 -22.23
CA ALA A 93 -18.87 -2.89 -21.90
C ALA A 93 -19.20 -3.59 -20.57
N PRO A 94 -19.72 -2.86 -19.57
CA PRO A 94 -20.09 -3.42 -18.28
C PRO A 94 -21.33 -4.32 -18.40
N SER A 95 -21.37 -5.39 -17.60
CA SER A 95 -22.55 -6.28 -17.53
C SER A 95 -23.66 -5.72 -16.64
N GLU A 96 -23.35 -4.73 -15.79
CA GLU A 96 -24.25 -4.21 -14.77
C GLU A 96 -25.26 -3.18 -15.32
N HIS A 97 -24.95 -2.50 -16.43
CA HIS A 97 -25.81 -1.47 -17.01
C HIS A 97 -25.75 -1.40 -18.53
N GLN A 98 -26.75 -0.74 -19.13
CA GLN A 98 -27.05 -0.79 -20.57
C GLN A 98 -26.16 0.13 -21.45
N CYS A 99 -25.01 0.59 -20.97
CA CYS A 99 -24.17 1.53 -21.71
C CYS A 99 -23.00 0.82 -22.42
N THR A 100 -22.50 1.44 -23.49
CA THR A 100 -21.35 0.92 -24.24
C THR A 100 -20.04 1.04 -23.48
N SER A 101 -19.92 2.03 -22.59
CA SER A 101 -18.75 2.26 -21.75
C SER A 101 -19.12 2.28 -20.26
N PRO A 102 -18.15 2.05 -19.36
CA PRO A 102 -18.37 1.99 -17.90
C PRO A 102 -19.01 3.24 -17.31
N CYS A 103 -18.73 4.41 -17.90
CA CYS A 103 -19.29 5.70 -17.46
C CYS A 103 -20.26 6.31 -18.48
N CYS A 104 -20.89 5.48 -19.32
CA CYS A 104 -21.88 5.88 -20.31
C CYS A 104 -21.44 7.05 -21.23
N GLU A 105 -20.13 7.19 -21.48
CA GLU A 105 -19.50 8.29 -22.22
C GLU A 105 -19.73 9.69 -21.62
N HIS A 106 -20.32 9.76 -20.43
CA HIS A 106 -20.65 10.99 -19.72
C HIS A 106 -19.77 11.24 -18.50
N GLY A 107 -18.64 10.55 -18.42
CA GLY A 107 -17.64 10.73 -17.39
C GLY A 107 -16.33 10.03 -17.73
N THR A 108 -15.33 10.28 -16.91
CA THR A 108 -14.05 9.59 -16.97
C THR A 108 -14.08 8.39 -16.05
N CYS A 109 -13.77 7.21 -16.59
CA CYS A 109 -13.62 6.01 -15.80
C CYS A 109 -12.28 6.04 -15.05
N ILE A 110 -12.34 5.77 -13.74
CA ILE A 110 -11.20 5.69 -12.84
C ILE A 110 -11.16 4.25 -12.32
N ASP A 111 -10.20 3.50 -12.83
CA ASP A 111 -9.93 2.12 -12.43
C ASP A 111 -9.45 2.04 -10.98
N GLY A 112 -9.76 0.94 -10.32
CA GLY A 112 -9.40 0.71 -8.92
C GLY A 112 -9.44 -0.77 -8.57
N ILE A 113 -8.99 -1.12 -7.37
CA ILE A 113 -8.92 -2.52 -6.96
C ILE A 113 -10.34 -3.05 -6.68
N GLY A 114 -10.76 -4.05 -7.44
CA GLY A 114 -12.03 -4.76 -7.33
C GLY A 114 -13.21 -4.02 -7.96
N GLY A 115 -12.97 -2.93 -8.68
CA GLY A 115 -14.03 -2.14 -9.33
C GLY A 115 -13.55 -0.79 -9.82
N PHE A 116 -14.44 -0.02 -10.42
CA PHE A 116 -14.15 1.32 -10.95
C PHE A 116 -15.08 2.37 -10.35
N SER A 117 -14.71 3.62 -10.54
CA SER A 117 -15.57 4.77 -10.26
C SER A 117 -15.63 5.70 -11.47
N CYS A 118 -16.71 6.47 -11.57
CA CYS A 118 -16.88 7.43 -12.65
C CYS A 118 -16.82 8.86 -12.12
N ASP A 119 -15.92 9.67 -12.68
CA ASP A 119 -15.97 11.13 -12.53
C ASP A 119 -16.90 11.71 -13.60
N CYS A 120 -18.13 12.04 -13.21
CA CYS A 120 -19.15 12.47 -14.15
C CYS A 120 -18.95 13.91 -14.64
N ASN A 121 -19.14 14.09 -15.94
CA ASN A 121 -19.18 15.40 -16.57
C ASN A 121 -20.31 16.27 -15.98
N ARG A 122 -20.17 17.59 -16.12
CA ARG A 122 -21.21 18.53 -15.66
C ARG A 122 -22.56 18.20 -16.30
N GLY A 123 -23.59 18.09 -15.46
CA GLY A 123 -24.94 17.75 -15.89
C GLY A 123 -25.24 16.25 -15.92
N TRP A 124 -24.34 15.39 -15.41
CA TRP A 124 -24.56 13.95 -15.30
C TRP A 124 -24.37 13.45 -13.86
N GLU A 125 -25.03 12.34 -13.55
CA GLU A 125 -25.00 11.69 -12.23
C GLU A 125 -25.36 10.21 -12.27
N GLY A 126 -25.27 9.58 -11.10
CA GLY A 126 -25.36 8.13 -10.94
C GLY A 126 -23.97 7.50 -10.96
N SER A 127 -23.88 6.26 -10.46
CA SER A 127 -22.60 5.53 -10.36
C SER A 127 -21.90 5.35 -11.70
N PHE A 128 -22.66 5.37 -12.80
CA PHE A 128 -22.17 5.17 -14.17
C PHE A 128 -22.40 6.40 -15.05
N CYS A 129 -22.71 7.57 -14.45
CA CYS A 129 -23.07 8.80 -15.18
C CYS A 129 -24.23 8.63 -16.16
N GLN A 130 -25.17 7.72 -15.85
CA GLN A 130 -26.27 7.36 -16.73
C GLN A 130 -27.45 8.34 -16.67
N ASN A 131 -27.53 9.17 -15.62
CA ASN A 131 -28.64 10.08 -15.39
C ASN A 131 -28.23 11.52 -15.71
N GLY A 132 -28.95 12.17 -16.62
CA GLY A 132 -28.79 13.61 -16.82
C GLY A 132 -29.35 14.37 -15.62
N LYS A 133 -28.53 15.16 -14.93
CA LYS A 133 -29.04 16.19 -14.02
C LYS A 133 -29.77 17.21 -14.89
N ALA A 134 -31.04 17.45 -14.57
CA ALA A 134 -31.65 18.71 -14.94
C ALA A 134 -30.82 19.79 -14.24
N LEU A 135 -29.85 20.39 -14.95
CA LEU A 135 -29.09 21.53 -14.45
C LEU A 135 -30.15 22.49 -13.93
N CYS A 136 -30.10 22.76 -12.62
CA CYS A 136 -31.10 23.60 -11.98
C CYS A 136 -31.10 24.95 -12.71
N MET A 137 -32.01 25.14 -13.66
CA MET A 137 -32.27 26.42 -14.32
C MET A 137 -33.04 27.34 -13.38
N LEU A 138 -32.60 27.45 -12.12
CA LEU A 138 -32.97 28.54 -11.22
C LEU A 138 -31.79 29.52 -11.27
N CYS A 139 -31.72 30.47 -12.19
CA CYS A 139 -32.70 31.53 -12.42
C CYS A 139 -33.02 31.74 -13.90
N ARG A 140 -34.31 31.90 -14.21
CA ARG A 140 -34.77 32.68 -15.37
C ARG A 140 -35.08 34.09 -14.86
N PRO A 141 -34.18 35.08 -14.95
CA PRO A 141 -34.48 36.43 -14.45
C PRO A 141 -35.16 37.24 -15.56
N VAL A 142 -36.38 36.90 -15.98
CA VAL A 142 -37.28 37.86 -16.67
C VAL A 142 -38.69 37.28 -16.84
N LEU A 143 -39.47 37.37 -15.77
CA LEU A 143 -40.88 37.75 -15.87
C LEU A 143 -41.23 38.51 -14.58
N CYS A 144 -40.62 39.68 -14.43
CA CYS A 144 -41.22 40.76 -13.65
C CYS A 144 -41.99 41.61 -14.67
N HIS A 145 -43.28 41.78 -14.40
CA HIS A 145 -44.20 42.61 -15.17
C HIS A 145 -43.76 44.08 -15.20
#